data_AF-A0A6I4ZV55-F1
#
_entry.id   AF-A0A6I4ZV55-F1
#
_cell.length_a   1.000
_cell.length_b   1.000
_cell.length_c   1.000
_cell.angle_alpha   90.00
_cell.angle_beta   90.00
_cell.angle_gamma   90.00
#
_symmetry.space_group_name_H-M   'P 1'
#
loop_
_entity.id
_entity.type
_entity.pdbx_description
1 polymer ?
#
loop_
_entity_poly.entity_id
_entity_poly.type
_entity_poly.pdbx_seq_one_letter_code
_entity_poly.pdbx_strand_id
1 'polypeptide(L)'
;MSLSGRIILGYIKQMLLQMKHKLSPVKKVLGESYRLGDWVYFLHEVYRSDRSGDLPKGQIYRVNLEGTKLERLSEELVTDMAISDSKIVYSYYGNFLEGGGIERGGQYYLKSRNANGEDPKIITKEVEIFNLDAKDGWVYFTNYSDEEKLYRIRLDGSMLEKLSNEPFYY
;
A
#
# COMPACT_ATOMS: atom_id res chain seq x y z
N MET A 1 13.39 -17.33 9.88
CA MET A 1 13.84 -16.20 9.03
C MET A 1 12.99 -16.20 7.77
N SER A 2 12.01 -15.31 7.67
CA SER A 2 11.22 -15.13 6.44
C SER A 2 11.83 -13.96 5.68
N LEU A 3 12.44 -14.24 4.53
CA LEU A 3 12.90 -13.22 3.59
C LEU A 3 11.64 -12.63 2.91
N SER A 4 11.11 -11.54 3.45
CA SER A 4 10.18 -10.67 2.71
C SER A 4 10.99 -9.85 1.71
N GLY A 5 11.23 -10.41 0.53
CA GLY A 5 11.92 -9.73 -0.57
C GLY A 5 10.92 -9.02 -1.48
N ARG A 6 11.24 -7.78 -1.89
CA ARG A 6 10.60 -7.12 -3.04
C ARG A 6 10.78 -8.03 -4.26
N ILE A 7 9.71 -8.37 -4.96
CA ILE A 7 9.79 -9.23 -6.15
C ILE A 7 9.76 -8.36 -7.39
N ILE A 8 10.75 -8.57 -8.27
CA ILE A 8 10.82 -7.95 -9.59
C ILE A 8 9.54 -8.27 -10.37
N LEU A 9 8.83 -7.20 -10.77
CA LEU A 9 7.55 -7.16 -11.50
C LEU A 9 7.37 -8.21 -12.62
N GLY A 10 8.45 -8.71 -13.24
CA GLY A 10 8.39 -9.61 -14.40
C GLY A 10 7.68 -10.95 -14.12
N TYR A 11 8.00 -11.64 -13.03
CA TYR A 11 7.47 -12.99 -12.76
C TYR A 11 5.99 -12.95 -12.34
N ILE A 12 5.65 -12.01 -11.45
CA ILE A 12 4.27 -11.83 -10.98
C ILE A 12 3.39 -11.29 -12.10
N LYS A 13 3.88 -10.37 -12.95
CA LYS A 13 3.11 -9.89 -14.10
C LYS A 13 2.80 -11.01 -15.08
N GLN A 14 3.72 -11.95 -15.31
CA GLN A 14 3.48 -13.11 -16.17
C GLN A 14 2.50 -14.11 -15.54
N MET A 15 2.64 -14.39 -14.23
CA MET A 15 1.70 -15.21 -13.47
C MET A 15 0.29 -14.61 -13.50
N LEU A 16 0.14 -13.32 -13.18
CA LEU A 16 -1.12 -12.58 -13.24
C LEU A 16 -1.69 -12.50 -14.67
N LEU A 17 -0.85 -12.40 -15.70
CA LEU A 17 -1.30 -12.45 -17.10
C LEU A 17 -1.91 -13.81 -17.45
N GLN A 18 -1.27 -14.90 -17.04
CA GLN A 18 -1.78 -16.27 -17.22
C GLN A 18 -3.08 -16.48 -16.43
N MET A 19 -3.23 -15.81 -15.30
CA MET A 19 -4.44 -15.84 -14.47
C MET A 19 -5.61 -15.01 -15.03
N LYS A 20 -5.41 -14.10 -16.00
CA LYS A 20 -6.50 -13.30 -16.60
C LYS A 20 -7.63 -14.16 -17.20
N HIS A 21 -7.32 -15.39 -17.61
CA HIS A 21 -8.31 -16.35 -18.11
C HIS A 21 -9.09 -17.09 -17.00
N LYS A 22 -8.63 -17.05 -15.74
CA LYS A 22 -9.26 -17.72 -14.58
C LYS A 22 -9.83 -16.75 -13.54
N LEU A 23 -9.34 -15.51 -13.48
CA LEU A 23 -9.75 -14.47 -12.53
C LEU A 23 -10.16 -13.22 -13.32
N SER A 24 -11.41 -13.24 -13.80
CA SER A 24 -12.03 -12.20 -14.62
C SER A 24 -12.06 -10.75 -14.05
N PRO A 25 -11.88 -10.44 -12.75
CA PRO A 25 -11.97 -9.04 -12.30
C PRO A 25 -10.63 -8.28 -12.09
N VAL A 26 -9.45 -8.90 -12.23
CA VAL A 26 -8.18 -8.18 -11.98
C VAL A 26 -7.82 -7.24 -13.15
N LYS A 27 -8.36 -6.01 -13.11
CA LYS A 27 -8.11 -4.94 -14.09
C LYS A 27 -6.61 -4.58 -14.23
N LYS A 28 -5.93 -4.24 -13.12
CA LYS A 28 -4.53 -3.77 -13.12
C LYS A 28 -3.91 -3.87 -11.73
N VAL A 29 -2.62 -4.18 -11.66
CA VAL A 29 -1.83 -4.09 -10.42
C VAL A 29 -1.12 -2.74 -10.34
N LEU A 30 -1.20 -2.10 -9.17
CA LEU A 30 -0.52 -0.85 -8.85
C LEU A 30 0.72 -1.11 -7.99
N GLY A 31 1.75 -0.28 -8.16
CA GLY A 31 2.95 -0.30 -7.33
C GLY A 31 3.66 -1.66 -7.30
N GLU A 32 4.35 -1.87 -6.19
CA GLU A 32 5.09 -3.11 -5.92
C GLU A 32 4.16 -4.23 -5.42
N SER A 33 4.64 -5.46 -5.60
CA SER A 33 3.99 -6.66 -5.07
C SER A 33 4.96 -7.42 -4.17
N TYR A 34 4.40 -8.07 -3.14
CA TYR A 34 5.17 -8.64 -2.05
C TYR A 34 4.83 -10.11 -1.89
N ARG A 35 5.84 -10.97 -1.77
CA ARG A 35 5.62 -12.37 -1.39
C ARG A 35 5.86 -12.56 0.09
N LEU A 36 4.95 -13.28 0.73
CA LEU A 36 5.09 -13.74 2.10
C LEU A 36 4.57 -15.18 2.17
N GLY A 37 5.49 -16.14 2.35
CA GLY A 37 5.17 -17.57 2.28
C GLY A 37 4.61 -17.97 0.92
N ASP A 38 3.44 -18.62 0.94
CA ASP A 38 2.73 -19.12 -0.24
C ASP A 38 1.73 -18.11 -0.81
N TRP A 39 1.87 -16.83 -0.44
CA TRP A 39 0.98 -15.76 -0.86
C TRP A 39 1.76 -14.62 -1.52
N VAL A 40 1.15 -14.04 -2.54
CA VAL A 40 1.54 -12.77 -3.17
C VAL A 40 0.50 -11.72 -2.84
N TYR A 41 0.94 -10.59 -2.32
CA TYR A 41 0.15 -9.43 -1.93
C TYR A 41 0.37 -8.32 -2.94
N PHE A 42 -0.71 -7.67 -3.38
CA PHE A 42 -0.66 -6.64 -4.42
C PHE A 42 -1.81 -5.64 -4.27
N LEU A 43 -1.64 -4.44 -4.83
CA LEU A 43 -2.72 -3.47 -4.97
C LEU A 43 -3.45 -3.69 -6.29
N HIS A 44 -4.74 -3.97 -6.23
CA HIS A 44 -5.61 -4.07 -7.39
C HIS A 44 -6.27 -2.71 -7.64
N GLU A 45 -6.06 -2.10 -8.81
CA GLU A 45 -6.66 -0.79 -9.17
C GLU A 45 -8.19 -0.89 -9.18
N VAL A 46 -8.84 -0.07 -8.35
CA VAL A 46 -10.30 0.01 -8.25
C VAL A 46 -10.83 1.39 -8.63
N TYR A 47 -10.00 2.44 -8.52
CA TYR A 47 -10.37 3.80 -8.85
C TYR A 47 -9.23 4.52 -9.58
N ARG A 48 -9.59 5.22 -10.66
CA ARG A 48 -8.68 6.06 -11.43
C ARG A 48 -9.39 7.37 -11.75
N SER A 49 -8.83 8.47 -11.26
CA SER A 49 -9.31 9.82 -11.58
C SER A 49 -8.85 10.23 -12.98
N ASP A 50 -9.63 11.07 -13.64
CA ASP A 50 -9.28 11.74 -14.89
C ASP A 50 -8.49 13.05 -14.65
N ARG A 51 -8.45 13.51 -13.39
CA ARG A 51 -7.72 14.72 -13.01
C ARG A 51 -6.22 14.49 -13.06
N SER A 52 -5.51 15.42 -13.69
CA SER A 52 -4.05 15.44 -13.67
C SER A 52 -3.54 15.54 -12.23
N GLY A 53 -2.60 14.67 -11.86
CA GLY A 53 -1.97 14.64 -10.53
C GLY A 53 -2.64 13.73 -9.50
N ASP A 54 -3.83 13.21 -9.76
CA ASP A 54 -4.48 12.26 -8.85
C ASP A 54 -3.85 10.86 -8.96
N LEU A 55 -3.40 10.32 -7.82
CA LEU A 55 -2.90 8.95 -7.77
C LEU A 55 -4.02 7.93 -8.04
N PRO A 56 -3.74 6.87 -8.83
CA PRO A 56 -4.64 5.72 -8.91
C PRO A 56 -4.76 5.08 -7.53
N LYS A 57 -5.96 4.59 -7.21
CA LYS A 57 -6.26 4.02 -5.91
C LYS A 57 -6.66 2.56 -6.08
N GLY A 58 -6.07 1.71 -5.26
CA GLY A 58 -6.31 0.28 -5.26
C GLY A 58 -6.96 -0.20 -3.98
N GLN A 59 -7.24 -1.50 -3.96
CA GLN A 59 -7.50 -2.26 -2.74
C GLN A 59 -6.43 -3.35 -2.61
N ILE A 60 -6.12 -3.75 -1.39
CA ILE A 60 -5.13 -4.77 -1.10
C ILE A 60 -5.76 -6.13 -1.38
N TYR A 61 -5.08 -6.95 -2.16
CA TYR A 61 -5.44 -8.34 -2.40
C TYR A 61 -4.25 -9.25 -2.07
N ARG A 62 -4.55 -10.52 -1.82
CA ARG A 62 -3.56 -11.59 -1.87
C ARG A 62 -4.03 -12.75 -2.71
N VAL A 63 -3.10 -13.43 -3.35
CA VAL A 63 -3.34 -14.65 -4.11
C VAL A 63 -2.32 -15.72 -3.75
N ASN A 64 -2.74 -16.98 -3.67
CA ASN A 64 -1.80 -18.06 -3.44
C ASN A 64 -0.91 -18.29 -4.68
N LEU A 65 0.25 -18.95 -4.50
CA LEU A 65 1.20 -19.19 -5.60
C LEU A 65 0.60 -19.99 -6.77
N GLU A 66 -0.37 -20.87 -6.49
CA GLU A 66 -1.10 -21.64 -7.49
C GLU A 66 -2.17 -20.84 -8.24
N GLY A 67 -2.49 -19.63 -7.76
CA GLY A 67 -3.51 -18.78 -8.36
C GLY A 67 -4.95 -19.23 -8.21
N THR A 68 -5.21 -20.21 -7.36
CA THR A 68 -6.53 -20.79 -7.14
C THR A 68 -7.33 -20.08 -6.07
N LYS A 69 -6.67 -19.28 -5.22
CA LYS A 69 -7.32 -18.58 -4.11
C LYS A 69 -6.92 -17.10 -4.10
N LEU A 70 -7.89 -16.23 -4.38
CA LEU A 70 -7.76 -14.78 -4.36
C LEU A 70 -8.62 -14.22 -3.23
N GLU A 71 -8.05 -13.34 -2.41
CA GLU A 71 -8.74 -12.73 -1.26
C GLU A 71 -8.52 -11.22 -1.25
N ARG A 72 -9.60 -10.47 -1.00
CA ARG A 72 -9.54 -9.03 -0.75
C ARG A 72 -9.24 -8.77 0.71
N LEU A 73 -8.34 -7.83 0.96
CA LEU A 73 -7.82 -7.47 2.27
C LEU A 73 -8.08 -6.00 2.65
N SER A 74 -8.74 -5.19 1.83
CA SER A 74 -9.12 -3.84 2.26
C SER A 74 -10.39 -3.37 1.56
N GLU A 75 -11.13 -2.51 2.25
CA GLU A 75 -12.25 -1.76 1.66
C GLU A 75 -11.80 -0.35 1.25
N GLU A 76 -10.77 0.18 1.93
CA GLU A 76 -10.26 1.52 1.72
C GLU A 76 -9.56 1.68 0.37
N LEU A 77 -9.52 2.92 -0.11
CA LEU A 77 -8.73 3.32 -1.26
C LEU A 77 -7.27 3.50 -0.84
N VAL A 78 -6.45 2.52 -1.19
CA VAL A 78 -5.02 2.45 -0.88
C VAL A 78 -4.20 3.04 -2.02
N THR A 79 -3.24 3.90 -1.69
CA THR A 79 -2.32 4.49 -2.69
C THR A 79 -0.99 3.77 -2.77
N ASP A 80 -0.50 3.25 -1.65
CA ASP A 80 0.78 2.55 -1.58
C ASP A 80 0.77 1.54 -0.43
N MET A 81 1.64 0.54 -0.50
CA MET A 81 1.78 -0.48 0.56
C MET A 81 3.20 -1.05 0.63
N ALA A 82 3.57 -1.50 1.82
CA ALA A 82 4.76 -2.29 2.11
C ALA A 82 4.44 -3.45 3.05
N ILE A 83 5.32 -4.44 3.10
CA ILE A 83 5.23 -5.54 4.05
C ILE A 83 6.50 -5.64 4.87
N SER A 84 6.36 -5.65 6.19
CA SER A 84 7.44 -5.90 7.15
C SER A 84 6.90 -6.68 8.34
N ASP A 85 7.67 -7.64 8.86
CA ASP A 85 7.33 -8.44 10.05
C ASP A 85 5.91 -9.05 10.01
N SER A 86 5.54 -9.63 8.86
CA SER A 86 4.20 -10.18 8.59
C SER A 86 3.04 -9.17 8.75
N LYS A 87 3.34 -7.87 8.77
CA LYS A 87 2.36 -6.79 8.69
C LYS A 87 2.38 -6.16 7.32
N ILE A 88 1.19 -5.85 6.82
CA ILE A 88 1.00 -4.98 5.67
C ILE A 88 0.81 -3.58 6.24
N VAL A 89 1.64 -2.65 5.80
CA VAL A 89 1.53 -1.22 6.09
C VAL A 89 1.10 -0.53 4.82
N TYR A 90 0.14 0.38 4.91
CA TYR A 90 -0.43 0.99 3.72
C TYR A 90 -0.95 2.40 3.97
N SER A 91 -0.73 3.26 2.98
CA SER A 91 -1.32 4.59 2.93
C SER A 91 -2.71 4.52 2.31
N TYR A 92 -3.68 5.19 2.90
CA TYR A 92 -5.05 5.18 2.39
C TYR A 92 -5.65 6.58 2.33
N TYR A 93 -6.57 6.76 1.39
CA TYR A 93 -7.26 8.02 1.18
C TYR A 93 -8.28 8.26 2.29
N GLY A 94 -8.05 9.28 3.12
CA GLY A 94 -8.89 9.58 4.29
C GLY A 94 -10.28 10.11 3.96
N ASN A 95 -10.45 10.77 2.81
CA ASN A 95 -11.65 11.58 2.49
C ASN A 95 -12.41 11.08 1.25
N PHE A 96 -12.48 9.76 1.02
CA PHE A 96 -13.34 9.24 -0.04
C PHE A 96 -14.79 9.23 0.46
N LEU A 97 -15.61 10.13 -0.08
CA LEU A 97 -17.04 10.17 0.21
C LEU A 97 -17.77 9.06 -0.58
N GLU A 98 -18.81 8.47 0.02
CA GLU A 98 -19.76 7.66 -0.74
C GLU A 98 -20.30 8.50 -1.93
N GLY A 99 -20.23 7.95 -3.14
CA GLY A 99 -20.62 8.65 -4.37
C GLY A 99 -19.49 9.28 -5.18
N GLY A 100 -18.22 9.05 -4.80
CA GLY A 100 -17.06 9.41 -5.63
C GLY A 100 -16.57 10.86 -5.46
N GLY A 101 -17.02 11.54 -4.42
CA GLY A 101 -16.54 12.86 -4.02
C GLY A 101 -15.21 12.77 -3.26
N ILE A 102 -14.33 13.73 -3.54
CA ILE A 102 -13.10 13.98 -2.79
C ILE A 102 -13.28 15.33 -2.08
N GLU A 103 -13.25 15.34 -0.74
CA GLU A 103 -13.16 16.62 -0.02
C GLU A 103 -11.77 17.24 -0.23
N ARG A 104 -11.72 18.55 -0.44
CA ARG A 104 -10.44 19.28 -0.51
C ARG A 104 -9.66 19.08 0.81
N GLY A 105 -8.39 18.74 0.71
CA GLY A 105 -7.55 18.41 1.88
C GLY A 105 -7.54 16.93 2.24
N GLY A 106 -7.75 16.03 1.26
CA GLY A 106 -7.63 14.59 1.46
C GLY A 106 -6.23 14.18 1.91
N GLN A 107 -6.09 13.90 3.19
CA GLN A 107 -4.85 13.42 3.79
C GLN A 107 -4.70 11.91 3.56
N TYR A 108 -3.50 11.50 3.16
CA TYR A 108 -3.14 10.10 3.02
C TYR A 108 -2.62 9.60 4.36
N TYR A 109 -3.44 8.83 5.07
CA TYR A 109 -3.15 8.36 6.41
C TYR A 109 -2.50 6.98 6.39
N LEU A 110 -1.88 6.59 7.50
CA LEU A 110 -1.18 5.33 7.63
C LEU A 110 -1.99 4.32 8.44
N LYS A 111 -2.17 3.12 7.89
CA LYS A 111 -2.71 1.95 8.59
C LYS A 111 -1.74 0.79 8.50
N SER A 112 -1.92 -0.18 9.40
CA SER A 112 -1.33 -1.50 9.27
C SER A 112 -2.36 -2.59 9.53
N ARG A 113 -2.10 -3.78 9.01
CA ARG A 113 -2.83 -5.00 9.38
C ARG A 113 -1.90 -6.20 9.34
N ASN A 114 -2.22 -7.26 10.08
CA ASN A 114 -1.50 -8.52 9.89
C ASN A 114 -1.80 -9.08 8.50
N ALA A 115 -0.77 -9.57 7.82
CA ALA A 115 -0.87 -10.21 6.52
C ALA A 115 -1.74 -11.48 6.55
N ASN A 116 -2.02 -12.00 7.75
CA ASN A 116 -2.80 -13.20 8.02
C ASN A 116 -4.26 -12.94 8.37
N GLY A 117 -4.71 -11.68 8.45
CA GLY A 117 -6.14 -11.37 8.45
C GLY A 117 -6.72 -10.65 9.66
N GLU A 118 -5.94 -10.28 10.68
CA GLU A 118 -6.46 -9.40 11.75
C GLU A 118 -6.93 -8.04 11.20
N ASP A 119 -7.77 -7.39 12.00
CA ASP A 119 -8.36 -6.09 11.69
C ASP A 119 -7.28 -5.00 11.51
N PRO A 120 -7.52 -4.04 10.60
CA PRO A 120 -6.61 -2.94 10.38
C PRO A 120 -6.57 -2.00 11.59
N LYS A 121 -5.38 -1.47 11.89
CA LYS A 121 -5.11 -0.48 12.94
C LYS A 121 -4.55 0.79 12.30
N ILE A 122 -5.03 1.94 12.78
CA ILE A 122 -4.47 3.24 12.40
C ILE A 122 -3.10 3.38 13.06
N ILE A 123 -2.09 3.77 12.27
CA ILE A 123 -0.76 4.16 12.77
C ILE A 123 -0.73 5.67 13.01
N THR A 124 -1.14 6.47 12.03
CA THR A 124 -1.24 7.93 12.20
C THR A 124 -2.23 8.55 11.21
N LYS A 125 -2.82 9.68 11.62
CA LYS A 125 -3.63 10.58 10.79
C LYS A 125 -3.09 12.02 10.77
N GLU A 126 -1.85 12.22 11.20
CA GLU A 126 -1.32 13.56 11.43
C GLU A 126 -0.42 14.08 10.30
N VAL A 127 -0.04 13.20 9.38
CA VAL A 127 0.90 13.49 8.28
C VAL A 127 0.42 12.86 6.99
N GLU A 128 0.76 13.49 5.86
CA GLU A 128 0.39 13.03 4.52
C GLU A 128 1.47 12.12 3.96
N ILE A 129 1.18 10.82 3.88
CA ILE A 129 2.15 9.77 3.56
C ILE A 129 2.27 9.55 2.06
N PHE A 130 3.47 9.72 1.51
CA PHE A 130 3.87 9.34 0.16
C PHE A 130 5.11 8.43 0.19
N ASN A 131 5.34 7.69 -0.90
CA ASN A 131 6.55 6.87 -1.13
C ASN A 131 6.94 6.00 0.08
N LEU A 132 6.08 5.05 0.45
CA LEU A 132 6.23 4.34 1.71
C LEU A 132 7.04 3.06 1.59
N ASP A 133 7.82 2.76 2.62
CA ASP A 133 8.52 1.49 2.78
C ASP A 133 8.51 1.06 4.25
N ALA A 134 8.74 -0.21 4.53
CA ALA A 134 8.76 -0.71 5.89
C ALA A 134 9.86 -1.75 6.12
N LYS A 135 10.56 -1.62 7.25
CA LYS A 135 11.65 -2.53 7.63
C LYS A 135 11.88 -2.50 9.14
N ASP A 136 12.12 -3.67 9.74
CA ASP A 136 12.54 -3.85 11.13
C ASP A 136 11.68 -3.06 12.16
N GLY A 137 10.35 -3.13 11.99
CA GLY A 137 9.40 -2.42 12.85
C GLY A 137 9.24 -0.92 12.60
N TRP A 138 9.91 -0.36 11.59
CA TRP A 138 9.80 1.03 11.15
C TRP A 138 9.08 1.15 9.82
N VAL A 139 8.37 2.25 9.65
CA VAL A 139 7.80 2.70 8.38
C VAL A 139 8.52 3.98 8.00
N TYR A 140 9.03 4.02 6.78
CA TYR A 140 9.71 5.16 6.16
C TYR A 140 8.82 5.74 5.08
N PHE A 141 8.75 7.06 4.96
CA PHE A 141 7.89 7.73 3.99
C PHE A 141 8.32 9.17 3.77
N THR A 142 7.86 9.78 2.68
CA THR A 142 7.94 11.22 2.48
C THR A 142 6.67 11.89 3.01
N ASN A 143 6.83 12.99 3.74
CA ASN A 143 5.71 13.81 4.22
C ASN A 143 5.38 14.87 3.16
N TYR A 144 4.28 14.67 2.44
CA TYR A 144 3.90 15.57 1.34
C TYR A 144 3.67 17.01 1.82
N SER A 145 3.07 17.18 3.01
CA SER A 145 2.81 18.51 3.57
C SER A 145 4.07 19.25 4.06
N ASP A 146 5.19 18.54 4.21
CA ASP A 146 6.49 19.13 4.56
C ASP A 146 7.50 18.95 3.42
N GLU A 147 7.07 19.33 2.21
CA GLU A 147 7.91 19.40 1.01
C GLU A 147 8.57 18.06 0.65
N GLU A 148 7.84 16.95 0.83
CA GLU A 148 8.31 15.59 0.57
C GLU A 148 9.59 15.21 1.35
N LYS A 149 9.84 15.81 2.51
CA LYS A 149 10.95 15.43 3.39
C LYS A 149 10.77 14.02 3.92
N LEU A 150 11.89 13.34 4.17
CA LEU A 150 11.92 11.97 4.64
C LEU A 150 11.63 11.88 6.14
N TYR A 151 10.72 10.97 6.51
CA TYR A 151 10.32 10.67 7.88
C TYR A 151 10.36 9.16 8.14
N ARG A 152 10.34 8.79 9.42
CA ARG A 152 9.96 7.44 9.84
C ARG A 152 9.07 7.46 11.08
N ILE A 153 8.31 6.38 11.29
CA ILE A 153 7.47 6.13 12.47
C ILE A 153 7.49 4.63 12.81
N ARG A 154 7.31 4.27 14.07
CA ARG A 154 7.16 2.85 14.45
C ARG A 154 5.82 2.29 13.98
N LEU A 155 5.77 0.97 13.79
CA LEU A 155 4.52 0.25 13.47
C LEU A 155 3.42 0.38 14.53
N ASP A 156 3.75 0.79 15.75
CA ASP A 156 2.79 1.09 16.83
C ASP A 156 2.34 2.55 16.87
N GLY A 157 2.83 3.39 15.95
CA GLY A 157 2.53 4.83 15.88
C GLY A 157 3.44 5.71 16.75
N SER A 158 4.36 5.13 17.52
CA SER A 158 5.31 5.90 18.32
C SER A 158 6.51 6.40 17.49
N MET A 159 7.25 7.35 18.07
CA MET A 159 8.53 7.84 17.54
C MET A 159 8.45 8.33 16.09
N LEU A 160 7.46 9.16 15.77
CA LEU A 160 7.46 9.92 14.53
C LEU A 160 8.66 10.88 14.53
N GLU A 161 9.56 10.72 13.56
CA GLU A 161 10.77 11.54 13.44
C GLU A 161 11.05 11.93 11.99
N LYS A 162 11.57 13.14 11.82
CA LYS A 162 12.10 13.64 10.56
C LYS A 162 13.54 13.16 10.40
N LEU A 163 13.84 12.57 9.23
CA LEU A 163 15.17 12.03 8.89
C LEU A 163 15.99 12.97 8.01
N SER A 164 15.35 13.88 7.27
CA SER A 164 16.00 14.84 6.39
C SER A 164 15.33 16.20 6.47
N ASN A 165 16.13 17.27 6.43
CA ASN A 165 15.62 18.63 6.21
C ASN A 165 15.52 18.99 4.73
N GLU A 166 16.11 18.19 3.85
CA GLU A 166 16.02 18.35 2.41
C GLU A 166 14.88 17.47 1.84
N PRO A 167 14.12 17.98 0.84
CA PRO A 167 13.15 17.20 0.09
C PRO A 167 13.72 15.93 -0.50
N PHE A 168 12.92 14.88 -0.55
CA PHE A 168 13.26 13.63 -1.23
C PHE A 168 12.37 13.46 -2.48
N TYR A 169 12.82 14.00 -3.61
CA TYR A 169 12.16 13.81 -4.91
C TYR A 169 12.63 12.49 -5.55
N TYR A 170 11.69 11.63 -5.94
CA TYR A 170 11.93 10.42 -6.75
C TYR A 170 11.58 10.65 -8.22
#